data_AF-A0A3D0GQH8-F1
#
_entry.id   AF-A0A3D0GQH8-F1
#
_cell.length_a   1.000
_cell.length_b   1.000
_cell.length_c   1.000
_cell.angle_alpha   90.00
_cell.angle_beta   90.00
_cell.angle_gamma   90.00
#
_symmetry.space_group_name_H-M   'P 1'
#
loop_
_entity.id
_entity.type
_entity.pdbx_description
1 polymer ?
#
loop_
_entity_poly.entity_id
_entity_poly.type
_entity_poly.pdbx_seq_one_letter_code
_entity_poly.pdbx_strand_id
1 'polypeptide(L)'
;MNAVISWFVHNKVAANLLMMILVAGGIIALPQLYLEEFPEVKVEAVQIRIPYLGAAPQEVESAVCIRVEEALEGTEGVDTVRSTASEGMCSIIAELVEGVDISKTANDIRSKVDAIDSFPAETERPITSEITVTATVLQLVVFGDTSEQGLKSLTQTIRDDIAALPGVSQVDITFSRDYEISIEVSEQNLRQYQLTLESIGQLIRANSLDLPGGSVDTAAGELLIRTQGQAYRQQEFEDIIIRANPDGSRLLLGDIADVKDAFVDTNMSARYNGKPAMSIVVS
;
A
#
# COMPACT_ATOMS: atom_id res chain seq x y z
N MET A 1 1.45 -61.38 5.11
CA MET A 1 2.82 -60.82 5.21
C MET A 1 3.92 -61.86 4.94
N ASN A 2 3.90 -63.03 5.60
CA ASN A 2 4.95 -64.07 5.46
C ASN A 2 5.12 -64.65 4.04
N ALA A 3 4.04 -64.70 3.25
CA ALA A 3 4.09 -65.22 1.88
C ALA A 3 4.88 -64.31 0.92
N VAL A 4 4.74 -62.98 1.06
CA VAL A 4 5.44 -61.99 0.21
C VAL A 4 6.94 -62.00 0.51
N ILE A 5 7.31 -62.01 1.79
CA ILE A 5 8.71 -62.07 2.23
C ILE A 5 9.35 -63.39 1.78
N SER A 6 8.67 -64.52 1.99
CA SER A 6 9.16 -65.83 1.54
C SER A 6 9.39 -65.85 0.03
N TRP A 7 8.50 -65.26 -0.77
CA TRP A 7 8.65 -65.20 -2.22
C TRP A 7 9.88 -64.39 -2.67
N PHE A 8 10.13 -63.22 -2.08
CA PHE A 8 11.32 -62.41 -2.39
C PHE A 8 12.64 -63.09 -1.96
N VAL A 9 12.62 -63.88 -0.88
CA VAL A 9 13.79 -64.66 -0.44
C VAL A 9 14.17 -65.75 -1.45
N HIS A 10 13.17 -66.40 -2.05
CA HIS A 10 13.39 -67.45 -3.06
C HIS A 10 13.66 -66.88 -4.47
N ASN A 11 13.26 -65.64 -4.75
CA ASN A 11 13.40 -64.99 -6.06
C ASN A 11 14.36 -63.78 -6.03
N LYS A 12 15.65 -64.05 -5.74
CA LYS A 12 16.69 -63.01 -5.60
C LYS A 12 16.86 -62.11 -6.84
N VAL A 13 16.66 -62.65 -8.05
CA VAL A 13 16.76 -61.88 -9.30
C VAL A 13 15.64 -60.85 -9.40
N ALA A 14 14.40 -61.23 -9.07
CA ALA A 14 13.26 -60.30 -9.08
C ALA A 14 13.43 -59.20 -8.02
N ALA A 15 13.95 -59.55 -6.84
CA ALA A 15 14.27 -58.58 -5.79
C ALA A 15 15.31 -57.55 -6.24
N ASN A 16 16.40 -58.00 -6.86
CA ASN A 16 17.47 -57.11 -7.35
C ASN A 16 17.03 -56.25 -8.53
N LEU A 17 16.20 -56.78 -9.43
CA LEU A 17 15.62 -56.00 -10.53
C LEU A 17 14.69 -54.91 -9.99
N LEU A 18 13.84 -55.23 -9.02
CA LEU A 18 12.98 -54.25 -8.37
C LEU A 18 13.80 -53.16 -7.67
N MET A 19 14.86 -53.54 -6.96
CA MET A 19 15.80 -52.58 -6.37
C MET A 19 16.40 -51.66 -7.43
N MET A 20 16.90 -52.21 -8.54
CA MET A 20 17.48 -51.38 -9.61
C MET A 20 16.46 -50.45 -10.26
N ILE A 21 15.21 -50.89 -10.42
CA ILE A 21 14.12 -50.05 -10.93
C ILE A 21 13.85 -48.89 -9.96
N LEU A 22 13.79 -49.15 -8.65
CA LEU A 22 13.59 -48.10 -7.65
C LEU A 22 14.77 -47.12 -7.58
N VAL A 23 16.01 -47.62 -7.67
CA VAL A 23 17.22 -46.78 -7.68
C VAL A 23 17.27 -45.93 -8.96
N ALA A 24 17.03 -46.53 -10.13
CA ALA A 24 17.00 -45.80 -11.39
C ALA A 24 15.86 -44.77 -11.42
N GLY A 25 14.66 -45.14 -10.94
CA GLY A 25 13.53 -44.24 -10.81
C GLY A 25 13.82 -43.07 -9.86
N GLY A 26 14.46 -43.33 -8.72
CA GLY A 26 14.93 -42.31 -7.80
C GLY A 26 15.94 -41.36 -8.43
N ILE A 27 16.95 -41.88 -9.14
CA ILE A 27 17.97 -41.06 -9.83
C ILE A 27 17.34 -40.18 -10.92
N ILE A 28 16.35 -40.69 -11.66
CA ILE A 28 15.61 -39.93 -12.67
C ILE A 28 14.75 -38.83 -12.02
N ALA A 29 14.18 -39.10 -10.84
CA ALA A 29 13.33 -38.15 -10.12
C ALA A 29 14.13 -37.06 -9.36
N LEU A 30 15.37 -37.34 -8.93
CA LEU A 30 16.21 -36.40 -8.19
C LEU A 30 16.29 -34.98 -8.80
N PRO A 31 16.59 -34.80 -10.10
CA PRO A 31 16.66 -33.46 -10.70
C PRO A 31 15.31 -32.77 -10.89
N GLN A 32 14.19 -33.47 -10.69
CA GLN A 32 12.83 -32.91 -10.80
C GLN A 32 12.27 -32.47 -9.44
N LEU A 33 12.96 -32.78 -8.34
CA LEU A 33 12.55 -32.32 -7.02
C LEU A 33 12.79 -30.82 -6.89
N TYR A 34 11.73 -30.09 -6.58
CA TYR A 34 11.83 -28.70 -6.18
C TYR A 34 12.55 -28.61 -4.83
N LEU A 35 13.68 -27.92 -4.82
CA LEU A 35 14.42 -27.64 -3.61
C LEU A 35 13.96 -26.29 -3.07
N GLU A 36 13.24 -26.32 -1.95
CA GLU A 36 12.86 -25.13 -1.20
C GLU A 36 13.82 -24.97 0.00
N GLU A 37 14.32 -23.75 0.22
CA GLU A 37 15.21 -23.46 1.36
C GLU A 37 14.42 -23.45 2.69
N PHE A 38 13.18 -22.96 2.64
CA PHE A 38 12.25 -22.92 3.75
C PHE A 38 10.88 -23.44 3.30
N PRO A 39 10.15 -24.17 4.16
CA PRO A 39 8.77 -24.53 3.86
C PRO A 39 7.90 -23.27 3.76
N GLU A 40 6.93 -23.28 2.85
CA GLU A 40 5.93 -22.21 2.74
C GLU A 40 5.12 -22.13 4.06
N VAL A 41 5.31 -21.04 4.81
CA VAL A 41 4.51 -20.73 6.00
C VAL A 41 3.37 -19.84 5.59
N LYS A 42 2.16 -20.38 5.60
CA LYS A 42 0.94 -19.60 5.38
C LYS A 42 0.61 -18.86 6.67
N VAL A 43 0.52 -17.53 6.57
CA VAL A 43 0.04 -16.69 7.67
C VAL A 43 -1.42 -16.40 7.38
N GLU A 44 -2.30 -16.91 8.23
CA GLU A 44 -3.72 -16.65 8.11
C GLU A 44 -4.05 -15.34 8.83
N ALA A 45 -3.84 -14.21 8.16
CA ALA A 45 -4.11 -12.90 8.74
C ALA A 45 -4.57 -11.88 7.70
N VAL A 46 -5.35 -10.92 8.17
CA VAL A 46 -5.83 -9.77 7.39
C VAL A 46 -5.31 -8.49 8.03
N GLN A 47 -4.70 -7.63 7.21
CA GLN A 47 -4.24 -6.31 7.62
C GLN A 47 -5.29 -5.26 7.24
N ILE A 48 -5.61 -4.38 8.19
CA ILE A 48 -6.44 -3.20 7.98
C ILE A 48 -5.61 -1.96 8.33
N ARG A 49 -5.59 -0.97 7.44
CA ARG A 49 -4.93 0.32 7.67
C ARG A 49 -5.93 1.45 7.50
N ILE A 50 -6.00 2.34 8.48
CA ILE A 50 -6.88 3.50 8.44
C ILE A 50 -6.05 4.75 8.74
N PRO A 51 -5.73 5.56 7.73
CA PRO A 51 -5.06 6.84 7.94
C PRO A 51 -5.99 7.83 8.64
N TYR A 52 -5.48 8.49 9.67
CA TYR A 52 -6.15 9.58 10.38
C TYR A 52 -5.16 10.74 10.53
N LEU A 53 -4.93 11.45 9.43
CA LEU A 53 -3.82 12.38 9.26
C LEU A 53 -3.85 13.51 10.29
N GLY A 54 -2.70 13.77 10.92
CA GLY A 54 -2.55 14.84 11.91
C GLY A 54 -3.07 14.54 13.32
N ALA A 55 -3.60 13.34 13.58
CA ALA A 55 -4.04 12.93 14.91
C ALA A 55 -2.90 12.31 15.73
N ALA A 56 -2.88 12.61 17.04
CA ALA A 56 -1.93 12.03 17.98
C ALA A 56 -2.24 10.54 18.23
N PRO A 57 -1.26 9.69 18.61
CA PRO A 57 -1.48 8.26 18.81
C PRO A 57 -2.65 7.92 19.76
N GLN A 58 -2.84 8.69 20.83
CA GLN A 58 -3.94 8.50 21.79
C GLN A 58 -5.33 8.77 21.18
N GLU A 59 -5.40 9.74 20.25
CA GLU A 59 -6.62 10.09 19.54
C GLU A 59 -6.93 9.05 18.46
N VAL A 60 -5.91 8.59 17.73
CA VAL A 60 -6.01 7.48 16.77
C VAL A 60 -6.51 6.20 17.45
N GLU A 61 -5.97 5.87 18.62
CA GLU A 61 -6.40 4.73 19.42
C GLU A 61 -7.91 4.82 19.74
N SER A 62 -8.31 5.93 20.37
CA SER A 62 -9.66 6.08 20.92
C SER A 62 -10.75 6.34 19.86
N ALA A 63 -10.43 7.05 18.79
CA ALA A 63 -11.39 7.44 17.76
C ALA A 63 -11.49 6.42 16.61
N VAL A 64 -10.42 5.66 16.34
CA VAL A 64 -10.34 4.75 15.19
C VAL A 64 -10.09 3.31 15.61
N CYS A 65 -8.96 3.01 16.27
CA CYS A 65 -8.56 1.63 16.51
C CYS A 65 -9.57 0.86 17.37
N ILE A 66 -10.02 1.44 18.49
CA ILE A 66 -11.02 0.80 19.37
C ILE A 66 -12.32 0.52 18.62
N ARG A 67 -12.77 1.44 17.76
CA ARG A 67 -14.01 1.26 16.98
C ARG A 67 -13.94 0.11 16.00
N VAL A 68 -12.77 -0.10 15.40
CA VAL A 68 -12.56 -1.26 14.53
C VAL A 68 -12.47 -2.54 15.35
N GLU A 69 -11.77 -2.54 16.48
CA GLU A 69 -11.71 -3.70 17.37
C GLU A 69 -13.11 -4.14 17.82
N GLU A 70 -13.95 -3.21 18.26
CA GLU A 70 -15.35 -3.46 18.63
C GLU A 70 -16.19 -4.00 17.46
N ALA A 71 -15.98 -3.49 16.24
CA ALA A 71 -16.70 -3.95 15.05
C ALA A 71 -16.28 -5.38 14.62
N LEU A 72 -15.02 -5.72 14.85
CA LEU A 72 -14.45 -7.03 14.54
C LEU A 72 -14.69 -8.06 15.64
N GLU A 73 -15.07 -7.63 16.85
CA GLU A 73 -15.43 -8.53 17.94
C GLU A 73 -16.58 -9.48 17.52
N GLY A 74 -16.41 -10.77 17.81
CA GLY A 74 -17.38 -11.80 17.45
C GLY A 74 -17.51 -12.08 15.96
N THR A 75 -16.58 -11.61 15.12
CA THR A 75 -16.52 -11.99 13.70
C THR A 75 -16.12 -13.45 13.55
N GLU A 76 -16.91 -14.21 12.78
CA GLU A 76 -16.63 -15.63 12.54
C GLU A 76 -15.30 -15.81 11.80
N GLY A 77 -14.43 -16.69 12.32
CA GLY A 77 -13.13 -16.98 11.73
C GLY A 77 -12.00 -16.03 12.13
N VAL A 78 -12.26 -15.01 12.94
CA VAL A 78 -11.23 -14.16 13.55
C VAL A 78 -10.87 -14.72 14.93
N ASP A 79 -9.59 -15.00 15.16
CA ASP A 79 -9.07 -15.51 16.45
C ASP A 79 -8.57 -14.36 17.34
N THR A 80 -7.59 -13.60 16.84
CA THR A 80 -6.95 -12.52 17.60
C THR A 80 -6.90 -11.24 16.79
N VAL A 81 -7.27 -10.11 17.40
CA VAL A 81 -7.12 -8.77 16.80
C VAL A 81 -6.04 -8.02 17.55
N ARG A 82 -5.07 -7.48 16.82
CA ARG A 82 -4.01 -6.62 17.35
C ARG A 82 -4.06 -5.27 16.64
N SER A 83 -4.30 -4.20 17.38
CA SER A 83 -4.18 -2.84 16.86
C SER A 83 -2.84 -2.22 17.27
N THR A 84 -2.40 -1.25 16.48
CA THR A 84 -1.26 -0.38 16.76
C THR A 84 -1.65 1.02 16.32
N ALA A 85 -1.76 1.92 17.29
CA ALA A 85 -2.00 3.33 17.03
C ALA A 85 -0.66 4.06 16.92
N SER A 86 -0.47 4.74 15.80
CA SER A 86 0.67 5.61 15.53
C SER A 86 0.16 6.99 15.10
N GLU A 87 1.02 7.99 15.15
CA GLU A 87 0.67 9.33 14.67
C GLU A 87 0.18 9.24 13.22
N GLY A 88 -1.00 9.78 12.95
CA GLY A 88 -1.56 9.77 11.60
C GLY A 88 -2.14 8.44 11.10
N MET A 89 -2.03 7.32 11.83
CA MET A 89 -2.34 5.99 11.29
C MET A 89 -2.74 4.97 12.35
N CYS A 90 -3.87 4.29 12.15
CA CYS A 90 -4.24 3.06 12.85
C CYS A 90 -3.92 1.84 11.97
N SER A 91 -3.13 0.90 12.48
CA SER A 91 -2.84 -0.39 11.83
C SER A 91 -3.38 -1.54 12.65
N ILE A 92 -4.11 -2.45 12.02
CA ILE A 92 -4.76 -3.59 12.69
C ILE A 92 -4.39 -4.86 11.95
N ILE A 93 -4.07 -5.91 12.69
CA ILE A 93 -3.82 -7.26 12.21
C ILE A 93 -4.87 -8.16 12.86
N ALA A 94 -5.74 -8.75 12.04
CA ALA A 94 -6.69 -9.77 12.45
C ALA A 94 -6.12 -11.14 12.06
N GLU A 95 -5.68 -11.91 13.06
CA GLU A 95 -5.27 -13.30 12.93
C GLU A 95 -6.53 -14.18 12.80
N LEU A 96 -6.53 -15.10 11.84
CA LEU A 96 -7.65 -15.96 11.52
C LEU A 96 -7.45 -17.37 12.10
N VAL A 97 -8.57 -18.08 12.27
CA VAL A 97 -8.56 -19.49 12.72
C VAL A 97 -8.13 -20.39 11.57
N GLU A 98 -7.26 -21.37 11.87
CA GLU A 98 -6.71 -22.33 10.91
C GLU A 98 -7.79 -22.98 10.03
N GLY A 99 -7.61 -22.91 8.70
CA GLY A 99 -8.47 -23.59 7.73
C GLY A 99 -9.73 -22.83 7.31
N VAL A 100 -9.84 -21.55 7.68
CA VAL A 100 -10.90 -20.65 7.20
C VAL A 100 -10.57 -20.12 5.79
N ASP A 101 -11.62 -19.81 5.01
CA ASP A 101 -11.46 -19.12 3.73
C ASP A 101 -11.07 -17.65 3.97
N ILE A 102 -9.76 -17.36 3.82
CA ILE A 102 -9.17 -16.03 4.09
C ILE A 102 -9.88 -14.96 3.26
N SER A 103 -10.15 -15.20 1.99
CA SER A 103 -10.78 -14.19 1.13
C SER A 103 -12.22 -13.91 1.52
N LYS A 104 -12.97 -14.94 1.94
CA LYS A 104 -14.31 -14.75 2.50
C LYS A 104 -14.24 -13.91 3.79
N THR A 105 -13.39 -14.28 4.73
CA THR A 105 -13.26 -13.56 6.01
C THR A 105 -12.73 -12.14 5.82
N ALA A 106 -11.80 -11.91 4.88
CA ALA A 106 -11.32 -10.58 4.54
C ALA A 106 -12.43 -9.69 3.97
N ASN A 107 -13.35 -10.25 3.17
CA ASN A 107 -14.52 -9.52 2.68
C ASN A 107 -15.52 -9.22 3.80
N ASP A 108 -15.73 -10.15 4.72
CA ASP A 108 -16.61 -9.95 5.88
C ASP A 108 -16.03 -8.86 6.82
N ILE A 109 -14.71 -8.91 7.08
CA ILE A 109 -13.95 -7.87 7.80
C ILE A 109 -14.12 -6.52 7.11
N ARG A 110 -13.86 -6.45 5.80
CA ARG A 110 -14.00 -5.21 5.03
C ARG A 110 -15.41 -4.64 5.17
N SER A 111 -16.44 -5.47 5.00
CA SER A 111 -17.84 -5.06 5.11
C SER A 111 -18.18 -4.51 6.51
N LYS A 112 -17.63 -5.11 7.57
CA LYS A 112 -17.80 -4.65 8.95
C LYS A 112 -17.09 -3.32 9.22
N VAL A 113 -15.87 -3.17 8.73
CA VAL A 113 -15.09 -1.93 8.85
C VAL A 113 -15.75 -0.78 8.09
N ASP A 114 -16.21 -1.05 6.85
CA ASP A 114 -16.88 -0.06 6.01
C ASP A 114 -18.25 0.36 6.57
N ALA A 115 -18.88 -0.45 7.42
CA ALA A 115 -20.14 -0.14 8.10
C ALA A 115 -19.99 0.76 9.32
N ILE A 116 -18.77 1.14 9.71
CA ILE A 116 -18.51 2.03 10.85
C ILE A 116 -18.77 3.48 10.42
N ASP A 117 -19.95 4.00 10.73
CA ASP A 117 -20.32 5.41 10.46
C ASP A 117 -19.70 6.41 11.45
N SER A 118 -19.00 5.92 12.48
CA SER A 118 -18.59 6.70 13.64
C SER A 118 -17.15 7.21 13.59
N PHE A 119 -16.47 7.05 12.46
CA PHE A 119 -15.13 7.60 12.25
C PHE A 119 -15.17 9.13 12.18
N PRO A 120 -14.10 9.81 12.66
CA PRO A 120 -13.90 11.23 12.41
C PRO A 120 -13.95 11.56 10.90
N ALA A 121 -14.41 12.75 10.54
CA ALA A 121 -14.57 13.15 9.14
C ALA A 121 -13.23 13.26 8.39
N GLU A 122 -12.14 13.39 9.14
CA GLU A 122 -10.77 13.54 8.67
C GLU A 122 -10.05 12.20 8.47
N THR A 123 -10.71 11.06 8.71
CA THR A 123 -10.14 9.74 8.39
C THR A 123 -10.22 9.45 6.90
N GLU A 124 -9.16 8.89 6.35
CA GLU A 124 -9.15 8.36 4.99
C GLU A 124 -9.82 6.99 4.92
N ARG A 125 -10.10 6.53 3.69
CA ARG A 125 -10.76 5.24 3.48
C ARG A 125 -9.92 4.09 4.04
N PRO A 126 -10.54 3.16 4.81
CA PRO A 126 -9.87 1.95 5.27
C PRO A 126 -9.35 1.10 4.11
N ILE A 127 -8.12 0.61 4.25
CA ILE A 127 -7.50 -0.32 3.30
C ILE A 127 -7.42 -1.68 3.99
N THR A 128 -8.17 -2.65 3.48
CA THR A 128 -8.17 -4.04 3.97
C THR A 128 -7.51 -4.95 2.94
N SER A 129 -6.46 -5.65 3.36
CA SER A 129 -5.64 -6.54 2.52
C SER A 129 -5.27 -7.84 3.24
N GLU A 130 -5.22 -8.94 2.51
CA GLU A 130 -4.72 -10.22 3.03
C GLU A 130 -3.20 -10.15 3.26
N ILE A 131 -2.71 -10.73 4.34
CA ILE A 131 -1.27 -10.85 4.60
C ILE A 131 -0.77 -12.09 3.87
N THR A 132 -0.04 -11.87 2.78
CA THR A 132 0.65 -12.94 2.07
C THR A 132 2.13 -12.91 2.44
N VAL A 133 2.67 -14.05 2.88
CA VAL A 133 4.12 -14.21 3.02
C VAL A 133 4.69 -14.47 1.64
N THR A 134 5.40 -13.50 1.09
CA THR A 134 6.13 -13.64 -0.16
C THR A 134 7.61 -13.89 0.15
N ALA A 135 8.20 -14.88 -0.53
CA ALA A 135 9.62 -15.16 -0.36
C ALA A 135 10.43 -14.12 -1.15
N THR A 136 11.29 -13.38 -0.47
CA THR A 136 12.20 -12.46 -1.17
C THR A 136 13.17 -13.27 -2.02
N VAL A 137 13.07 -13.13 -3.34
CA VAL A 137 13.94 -13.82 -4.31
C VAL A 137 15.21 -13.01 -4.55
N LEU A 138 15.07 -11.69 -4.63
CA LEU A 138 16.16 -10.81 -5.00
C LEU A 138 15.98 -9.44 -4.35
N GLN A 139 17.06 -8.93 -3.76
CA GLN A 139 17.12 -7.58 -3.24
C GLN A 139 18.21 -6.80 -3.97
N LEU A 140 17.84 -5.67 -4.56
CA LEU A 140 18.73 -4.75 -5.24
C LEU A 140 18.84 -3.46 -4.43
N VAL A 141 20.00 -2.83 -4.48
CA VAL A 141 20.24 -1.51 -3.88
C VAL A 141 20.67 -0.57 -4.98
N VAL A 142 19.87 0.47 -5.20
CA VAL A 142 20.18 1.56 -6.13
C VAL A 142 20.76 2.70 -5.30
N PHE A 143 22.00 3.08 -5.55
CA PHE A 143 22.70 4.11 -4.78
C PHE A 143 23.57 5.00 -5.66
N GLY A 144 23.73 6.26 -5.27
CA GLY A 144 24.46 7.23 -6.07
C GLY A 144 24.55 8.60 -5.43
N ASP A 145 25.42 9.45 -5.97
CA ASP A 145 25.51 10.86 -5.57
C ASP A 145 24.59 11.69 -6.48
N THR A 146 23.30 11.68 -6.16
CA THR A 146 22.25 12.35 -6.95
C THR A 146 21.17 12.88 -6.02
N SER A 147 20.28 13.74 -6.54
CA SER A 147 19.11 14.19 -5.79
C SER A 147 18.18 13.02 -5.47
N GLU A 148 17.47 13.09 -4.35
CA GLU A 148 16.52 12.04 -3.96
C GLU A 148 15.44 11.81 -5.03
N GLN A 149 14.98 12.89 -5.69
CA GLN A 149 14.05 12.80 -6.82
C GLN A 149 14.66 12.06 -8.02
N GLY A 150 15.92 12.35 -8.36
CA GLY A 150 16.62 11.61 -9.42
C GLY A 150 16.81 10.13 -9.05
N LEU A 151 17.16 9.84 -7.80
CA LEU A 151 17.30 8.48 -7.30
C LEU A 151 15.96 7.73 -7.33
N LYS A 152 14.88 8.36 -6.87
CA LYS A 152 13.52 7.79 -6.88
C LYS A 152 13.05 7.50 -8.29
N SER A 153 13.19 8.46 -9.20
CA SER A 153 12.79 8.30 -10.60
C SER A 153 13.55 7.15 -11.27
N LEU A 154 14.88 7.08 -11.09
CA LEU A 154 15.68 5.99 -11.61
C LEU A 154 15.28 4.63 -11.00
N THR A 155 15.08 4.59 -9.69
CA THR A 155 14.67 3.37 -8.97
C THR A 155 13.30 2.89 -9.44
N GLN A 156 12.36 3.80 -9.71
CA GLN A 156 11.05 3.50 -10.30
C GLN A 156 11.19 2.90 -11.71
N THR A 157 12.02 3.49 -12.58
CA THR A 157 12.28 2.93 -13.91
C THR A 157 12.84 1.50 -13.81
N ILE A 158 13.84 1.27 -12.95
CA ILE A 158 14.42 -0.07 -12.75
C ILE A 158 13.37 -1.04 -12.19
N ARG A 159 12.53 -0.59 -11.25
CA ARG A 159 11.45 -1.39 -10.69
C ARG A 159 10.44 -1.82 -11.77
N ASP A 160 10.06 -0.90 -12.65
CA ASP A 160 9.09 -1.18 -13.72
C ASP A 160 9.67 -2.12 -14.78
N ASP A 161 10.96 -1.98 -15.10
CA ASP A 161 11.67 -2.90 -15.99
C ASP A 161 11.71 -4.33 -15.41
N ILE A 162 11.96 -4.47 -14.10
CA ILE A 162 11.95 -5.78 -13.42
C ILE A 162 10.53 -6.35 -13.37
N ALA A 163 9.53 -5.53 -13.06
CA ALA A 163 8.14 -5.95 -13.00
C ALA A 163 7.60 -6.46 -14.35
N ALA A 164 8.19 -6.02 -15.47
CA ALA A 164 7.84 -6.49 -16.80
C ALA A 164 8.43 -7.87 -17.17
N LEU A 165 9.33 -8.45 -16.36
CA LEU A 165 9.97 -9.73 -16.64
C LEU A 165 9.01 -10.91 -16.40
N PRO A 166 9.06 -11.97 -17.23
CA PRO A 166 8.25 -13.16 -17.04
C PRO A 166 8.64 -13.90 -15.76
N GLY A 167 7.66 -14.25 -14.93
CA GLY A 167 7.85 -14.98 -13.67
C GLY A 167 8.08 -14.09 -12.45
N VAL A 168 8.05 -12.76 -12.60
CA VAL A 168 8.05 -11.81 -11.47
C VAL A 168 6.61 -11.59 -11.01
N SER A 169 6.35 -11.82 -9.72
CA SER A 169 5.02 -11.60 -9.13
C SER A 169 4.89 -10.20 -8.56
N GLN A 170 5.85 -9.79 -7.72
CA GLN A 170 5.79 -8.52 -7.01
C GLN A 170 7.15 -7.82 -6.97
N VAL A 171 7.14 -6.49 -7.14
CA VAL A 171 8.33 -5.65 -7.03
C VAL A 171 8.00 -4.38 -6.27
N ASP A 172 8.64 -4.22 -5.11
CA ASP A 172 8.44 -3.10 -4.20
C ASP A 172 9.71 -2.29 -4.03
N ILE A 173 9.54 -0.98 -3.87
CA ILE A 173 10.63 -0.06 -3.52
C ILE A 173 10.51 0.22 -2.02
N THR A 174 11.60 0.01 -1.31
CA THR A 174 11.75 0.31 0.11
C THR A 174 12.72 1.48 0.31
N PHE A 175 12.58 2.18 1.43
CA PHE A 175 13.34 3.38 1.76
C PHE A 175 13.16 4.53 0.75
N SER A 176 11.96 4.64 0.18
CA SER A 176 11.56 5.76 -0.68
C SER A 176 10.51 6.59 0.06
N ARG A 177 10.75 7.90 0.21
CA ARG A 177 9.74 8.81 0.75
C ARG A 177 8.73 9.14 -0.32
N ASP A 178 7.46 9.25 0.07
CA ASP A 178 6.39 9.63 -0.85
C ASP A 178 6.47 11.11 -1.24
N TYR A 179 5.91 11.44 -2.40
CA TYR A 179 5.79 12.84 -2.82
C TYR A 179 4.67 13.51 -2.03
N GLU A 180 4.89 14.76 -1.63
CA GLU A 180 3.93 15.56 -0.86
C GLU A 180 3.95 16.99 -1.35
N ILE A 181 2.76 17.60 -1.46
CA ILE A 181 2.63 19.04 -1.63
C ILE A 181 2.21 19.63 -0.29
N SER A 182 3.15 20.32 0.37
CA SER A 182 2.90 20.98 1.65
C SER A 182 2.50 22.44 1.41
N ILE A 183 1.39 22.87 1.99
CA ILE A 183 0.89 24.24 1.90
C ILE A 183 1.07 24.91 3.27
N GLU A 184 2.11 25.73 3.39
CA GLU A 184 2.51 26.35 4.64
C GLU A 184 1.99 27.79 4.72
N VAL A 185 1.05 28.05 5.64
CA VAL A 185 0.44 29.39 5.82
C VAL A 185 0.93 30.01 7.12
N SER A 186 1.53 31.20 7.05
CA SER A 186 1.99 31.91 8.25
C SER A 186 0.82 32.43 9.10
N GLU A 187 0.97 32.43 10.43
CA GLU A 187 -0.03 32.99 11.35
C GLU A 187 -0.31 34.48 11.05
N GLN A 188 0.72 35.22 10.64
CA GLN A 188 0.59 36.61 10.24
C GLN A 188 -0.38 36.77 9.06
N ASN A 189 -0.24 35.94 8.02
CA ASN A 189 -1.13 35.97 6.86
C ASN A 189 -2.55 35.56 7.22
N LEU A 190 -2.72 34.50 8.03
CA LEU A 190 -4.04 34.08 8.51
C LEU A 190 -4.77 35.23 9.22
N ARG A 191 -4.08 35.95 10.12
CA ARG A 191 -4.64 37.11 10.83
C ARG A 191 -4.91 38.30 9.91
N GLN A 192 -3.97 38.64 9.03
CA GLN A 192 -4.07 39.78 8.11
C GLN A 192 -5.25 39.64 7.16
N TYR A 193 -5.45 38.44 6.62
CA TYR A 193 -6.53 38.16 5.67
C TYR A 193 -7.81 37.65 6.34
N GLN A 194 -7.81 37.47 7.67
CA GLN A 194 -8.92 36.93 8.46
C GLN A 194 -9.38 35.56 7.93
N LEU A 195 -8.42 34.68 7.70
CA LEU A 195 -8.64 33.32 7.21
C LEU A 195 -8.29 32.31 8.30
N THR A 196 -8.95 31.16 8.28
CA THR A 196 -8.60 29.99 9.11
C THR A 196 -8.01 28.89 8.22
N LEU A 197 -7.17 28.02 8.80
CA LEU A 197 -6.64 26.87 8.06
C LEU A 197 -7.76 25.98 7.50
N GLU A 198 -8.83 25.79 8.29
CA GLU A 198 -10.02 25.05 7.85
C GLU A 198 -10.66 25.68 6.61
N SER A 199 -10.83 27.02 6.60
CA SER A 199 -11.42 27.72 5.46
C SER A 199 -10.57 27.59 4.20
N ILE A 200 -9.24 27.64 4.33
CA ILE A 200 -8.30 27.46 3.23
C ILE A 200 -8.40 26.01 2.70
N GLY A 201 -8.42 25.02 3.59
CA GLY A 201 -8.59 23.61 3.21
C GLY A 201 -9.91 23.35 2.48
N GLN A 202 -11.01 23.96 2.91
CA GLN A 202 -12.30 23.88 2.21
C GLN A 202 -12.23 24.52 0.81
N LEU A 203 -11.58 25.67 0.67
CA LEU A 203 -11.42 26.36 -0.61
C LEU A 203 -10.54 25.56 -1.59
N ILE A 204 -9.45 24.96 -1.11
CA ILE A 204 -8.60 24.09 -1.93
C ILE A 204 -9.41 22.89 -2.42
N ARG A 205 -10.13 22.20 -1.51
CA ARG A 205 -11.00 21.08 -1.89
C ARG A 205 -12.07 21.48 -2.90
N ALA A 206 -12.64 22.67 -2.78
CA ALA A 206 -13.67 23.14 -3.70
C ALA A 206 -13.12 23.53 -5.09
N ASN A 207 -11.86 23.95 -5.19
CA ASN A 207 -11.25 24.41 -6.43
C ASN A 207 -10.36 23.37 -7.11
N SER A 208 -9.92 22.32 -6.41
CA SER A 208 -9.09 21.23 -6.95
C SER A 208 -9.94 19.97 -7.18
N LEU A 209 -10.93 20.06 -8.07
CA LEU A 209 -11.84 18.96 -8.42
C LEU A 209 -12.01 18.84 -9.94
N ASP A 210 -11.94 17.62 -10.44
CA ASP A 210 -12.38 17.26 -11.78
C ASP A 210 -13.85 16.85 -11.73
N LEU A 211 -14.74 17.71 -12.24
CA LEU A 211 -16.18 17.42 -12.32
C LEU A 211 -16.58 16.98 -13.75
N PRO A 212 -17.31 15.86 -13.89
CA PRO A 212 -17.93 15.50 -15.16
C PRO A 212 -19.04 16.51 -15.49
N GLY A 213 -18.95 17.12 -16.67
CA GLY A 213 -19.93 18.08 -17.18
C GLY A 213 -21.11 17.44 -17.91
N GLY A 214 -21.15 16.11 -17.99
CA GLY A 214 -22.15 15.35 -18.75
C GLY A 214 -21.79 15.21 -20.23
N SER A 215 -22.77 14.86 -21.04
CA SER A 215 -22.63 14.77 -22.49
C SER A 215 -23.59 15.69 -23.21
N VAL A 216 -23.17 16.18 -24.38
CA VAL A 216 -23.97 17.02 -25.27
C VAL A 216 -24.10 16.29 -26.59
N ASP A 217 -25.33 15.96 -26.97
CA ASP A 217 -25.62 15.41 -28.28
C ASP A 217 -25.45 16.48 -29.35
N THR A 218 -24.56 16.21 -30.30
CA THR A 218 -24.36 17.05 -31.48
C THR A 218 -24.67 16.29 -32.75
N ALA A 219 -24.82 17.00 -33.87
CA ALA A 219 -25.05 16.37 -35.18
C ALA A 219 -23.90 15.43 -35.61
N ALA A 220 -22.72 15.54 -34.98
CA ALA A 220 -21.55 14.70 -35.22
C ALA A 220 -21.40 13.55 -34.18
N GLY A 221 -22.29 13.46 -33.20
CA GLY A 221 -22.25 12.46 -32.12
C GLY A 221 -22.31 13.09 -30.71
N GLU A 222 -22.25 12.22 -29.71
CA GLU A 222 -22.25 12.59 -28.29
C GLU A 222 -20.86 13.11 -27.88
N LEU A 223 -20.81 14.35 -27.39
CA LEU A 223 -19.58 14.98 -26.89
C LEU A 223 -19.59 15.02 -25.36
N LEU A 224 -18.66 14.32 -24.72
CA LEU A 224 -18.44 14.36 -23.28
C LEU A 224 -17.74 15.67 -22.88
N ILE A 225 -18.36 16.42 -21.98
CA ILE A 225 -17.80 17.61 -21.36
C ILE A 225 -17.25 17.22 -19.99
N ARG A 226 -16.01 17.60 -19.69
CA ARG A 226 -15.43 17.49 -18.36
C ARG A 226 -14.65 18.75 -18.02
N THR A 227 -14.68 19.13 -16.75
CA THR A 227 -13.78 20.15 -16.23
C THR A 227 -12.43 19.51 -15.92
N GLN A 228 -11.36 20.25 -16.18
CA GLN A 228 -10.00 19.93 -15.73
C GLN A 228 -9.63 21.00 -14.71
N GLY A 229 -9.89 20.72 -13.45
CA GLY A 229 -9.74 21.67 -12.35
C GLY A 229 -8.82 21.17 -11.24
N GLN A 230 -8.47 19.88 -11.24
CA GLN A 230 -7.60 19.32 -10.22
C GLN A 230 -6.15 19.81 -10.39
N ALA A 231 -5.60 20.36 -9.32
CA ALA A 231 -4.20 20.75 -9.21
C ALA A 231 -3.33 19.54 -8.78
N TYR A 232 -2.20 19.37 -9.46
CA TYR A 232 -1.24 18.28 -9.28
C TYR A 232 0.18 18.77 -9.00
N ARG A 233 0.51 20.02 -9.37
CA ARG A 233 1.85 20.60 -9.19
C ARG A 233 1.80 21.85 -8.36
N GLN A 234 2.92 22.21 -7.73
CA GLN A 234 3.07 23.44 -6.95
C GLN A 234 2.39 24.66 -7.59
N GLN A 235 2.71 24.97 -8.84
CA GLN A 235 2.18 26.15 -9.56
C GLN A 235 0.66 26.14 -9.66
N GLU A 236 0.06 24.97 -9.88
CA GLU A 236 -1.39 24.83 -10.00
C GLU A 236 -2.09 25.05 -8.66
N PHE A 237 -1.44 24.70 -7.55
CA PHE A 237 -1.92 25.03 -6.21
C PHE A 237 -1.75 26.52 -5.89
N GLU A 238 -0.63 27.12 -6.26
CA GLU A 238 -0.38 28.56 -6.05
C GLU A 238 -1.43 29.44 -6.74
N ASP A 239 -1.92 29.01 -7.91
CA ASP A 239 -2.94 29.71 -8.70
C ASP A 239 -4.39 29.57 -8.16
N ILE A 240 -4.60 28.79 -7.09
CA ILE A 240 -5.93 28.63 -6.48
C ILE A 240 -6.40 29.97 -5.92
N ILE A 241 -7.58 30.41 -6.34
CA ILE A 241 -8.19 31.65 -5.87
C ILE A 241 -8.80 31.42 -4.48
N ILE A 242 -8.23 32.08 -3.47
CA ILE A 242 -8.71 32.01 -2.08
C ILE A 242 -9.78 33.07 -1.80
N ARG A 243 -9.68 34.24 -2.44
CA ARG A 243 -10.71 35.29 -2.32
C ARG A 243 -10.81 36.09 -3.61
N ALA A 244 -12.03 36.36 -4.04
CA ALA A 244 -12.32 37.33 -5.09
C ALA A 244 -13.02 38.54 -4.47
N ASN A 245 -12.44 39.73 -4.64
CA ASN A 245 -13.00 40.97 -4.12
C ASN A 245 -13.96 41.60 -5.16
N PRO A 246 -14.95 42.41 -4.72
CA PRO A 246 -15.90 43.07 -5.62
C PRO A 246 -15.27 44.04 -6.63
N ASP A 247 -14.05 44.51 -6.36
CA ASP A 247 -13.27 45.38 -7.24
C ASP A 247 -12.54 44.63 -8.37
N GLY A 248 -12.69 43.29 -8.43
CA GLY A 248 -12.05 42.42 -9.42
C GLY A 248 -10.65 41.96 -9.02
N SER A 249 -10.11 42.42 -7.89
CA SER A 249 -8.86 41.87 -7.34
C SER A 249 -9.06 40.45 -6.80
N ARG A 250 -8.02 39.64 -6.90
CA ARG A 250 -8.02 38.24 -6.45
C ARG A 250 -6.85 38.03 -5.51
N LEU A 251 -7.09 37.24 -4.48
CA LEU A 251 -6.07 36.72 -3.58
C LEU A 251 -5.85 35.26 -3.94
N LEU A 252 -4.64 34.94 -4.40
CA LEU A 252 -4.23 33.60 -4.74
C LEU A 252 -3.66 32.88 -3.51
N LEU A 253 -3.57 31.56 -3.57
CA LEU A 253 -2.96 30.77 -2.51
C LEU A 253 -1.47 31.10 -2.38
N GLY A 254 -0.77 31.25 -3.51
CA GLY A 254 0.64 31.64 -3.55
C GLY A 254 0.92 33.03 -2.96
N ASP A 255 -0.10 33.90 -2.83
CA ASP A 255 0.07 35.20 -2.18
C ASP A 255 0.15 35.11 -0.65
N ILE A 256 -0.39 34.03 -0.06
CA ILE A 256 -0.56 33.88 1.39
C ILE A 256 0.13 32.65 1.97
N ALA A 257 0.51 31.68 1.15
CA ALA A 257 1.09 30.40 1.54
C ALA A 257 2.37 30.10 0.76
N ASP A 258 3.31 29.43 1.41
CA ASP A 258 4.46 28.81 0.75
C ASP A 258 4.06 27.37 0.35
N VAL A 259 3.95 27.12 -0.95
CA VAL A 259 3.57 25.81 -1.49
C VAL A 259 4.85 25.09 -1.89
N LYS A 260 5.16 23.95 -1.25
CA LYS A 260 6.35 23.16 -1.57
C LYS A 260 5.95 21.82 -2.15
N ASP A 261 6.43 21.54 -3.36
CA ASP A 261 6.36 20.22 -3.98
C ASP A 261 7.64 19.45 -3.64
N ALA A 262 7.54 18.57 -2.65
CA ALA A 262 8.67 17.92 -1.99
C ALA A 262 8.36 16.46 -1.62
N PHE A 263 9.15 15.91 -0.71
CA PHE A 263 8.90 14.60 -0.12
C PHE A 263 8.27 14.79 1.26
N VAL A 264 7.47 13.81 1.68
CA VAL A 264 6.93 13.76 3.04
C VAL A 264 8.06 13.96 4.06
N ASP A 265 7.84 14.88 5.01
CA ASP A 265 8.81 15.17 6.07
C ASP A 265 8.83 14.04 7.11
N THR A 266 9.70 13.06 6.87
CA THR A 266 9.88 11.89 7.73
C THR A 266 11.36 11.69 8.02
N ASN A 267 11.65 11.12 9.20
CA ASN A 267 13.00 10.72 9.59
C ASN A 267 13.45 9.42 8.89
N MET A 268 13.25 9.33 7.57
CA MET A 268 13.65 8.20 6.75
C MET A 268 14.92 8.56 5.97
N SER A 269 15.97 7.77 6.16
CA SER A 269 17.15 7.84 5.30
C SER A 269 17.77 6.45 5.14
N ALA A 270 18.20 6.13 3.93
CA ALA A 270 18.94 4.92 3.64
C ALA A 270 20.23 5.26 2.90
N ARG A 271 21.30 4.54 3.26
CA ARG A 271 22.62 4.72 2.68
C ARG A 271 23.27 3.39 2.39
N TYR A 272 23.98 3.33 1.27
CA TYR A 272 24.84 2.21 0.90
C TYR A 272 26.24 2.75 0.59
N ASN A 273 27.26 2.20 1.25
CA ASN A 273 28.64 2.70 1.18
C ASN A 273 28.76 4.23 1.38
N GLY A 274 27.98 4.78 2.32
CA GLY A 274 27.96 6.20 2.66
C GLY A 274 27.14 7.10 1.72
N LYS A 275 26.68 6.59 0.58
CA LYS A 275 25.87 7.33 -0.40
C LYS A 275 24.37 7.08 -0.20
N PRO A 276 23.49 8.05 -0.53
CA PRO A 276 22.04 7.83 -0.55
C PRO A 276 21.66 6.58 -1.35
N ALA A 277 20.70 5.81 -0.85
CA ALA A 277 20.28 4.56 -1.44
C ALA A 277 18.78 4.32 -1.29
N MET A 278 18.20 3.61 -2.25
CA MET A 278 16.87 2.99 -2.17
C MET A 278 17.03 1.50 -2.48
N SER A 279 16.13 0.66 -1.97
CA SER A 279 16.21 -0.78 -2.20
C SER A 279 14.97 -1.28 -2.93
N ILE A 280 15.18 -2.15 -3.92
CA ILE A 280 14.12 -2.85 -4.64
C ILE A 280 14.10 -4.28 -4.12
N VAL A 281 12.93 -4.74 -3.70
CA VAL A 281 12.69 -6.10 -3.23
C VAL A 281 11.78 -6.79 -4.25
N VAL A 282 12.22 -7.95 -4.74
CA VAL A 282 11.48 -8.78 -5.68
C VAL A 282 11.03 -10.04 -4.95
N SER A 283 9.75 -10.35 -5.06
CA SER A 283 9.13 -11.54 -4.47
C SER A 283 8.19 -12.24 -5.45
#